data_AF-A0A542DV99-F1
#
_entry.id   AF-A0A542DV99-F1
#
_cell.length_a   1.000
_cell.length_b   1.000
_cell.length_c   1.000
_cell.angle_alpha   90.00
_cell.angle_beta   90.00
_cell.angle_gamma   90.00
#
_symmetry.space_group_name_H-M   'P 1'
#
loop_
_entity.id
_entity.type
_entity.pdbx_description
1 polymer ?
#
loop_
_entity_poly.entity_id
_entity_poly.type
_entity_poly.pdbx_seq_one_letter_code
_entity_poly.pdbx_strand_id
1 'polypeptide(L)' 'MSTLPECPRCGQDYVRTARLVETGELFQLCDECLATWPLGAEVVKATFTQLDDFAETRGLPYNTGVEAADTPGLN' A
#
# COMPACT_ATOMS: atom_id res chain seq x y z
N MET A 1 -2.46 -16.28 -14.33
CA MET A 1 -1.43 -15.34 -13.85
C MET A 1 -2.18 -14.12 -13.38
N SER A 2 -2.28 -13.90 -12.07
CA SER A 2 -2.90 -12.69 -11.53
C SER A 2 -1.90 -11.57 -11.68
N THR A 3 -2.05 -10.75 -12.73
CA THR A 3 -1.24 -9.55 -12.91
C THR A 3 -1.66 -8.55 -11.83
N LEU A 4 -0.73 -8.19 -10.94
CA LEU A 4 -0.96 -7.09 -10.01
C LEU A 4 -1.30 -5.82 -10.82
N PRO A 5 -2.18 -4.94 -10.33
CA PRO A 5 -2.51 -3.72 -11.06
C PRO A 5 -1.29 -2.79 -11.12
N GLU A 6 -1.03 -2.20 -12.28
CA GLU A 6 0.00 -1.17 -12.43
C GLU A 6 -0.31 0.04 -11.55
N CYS A 7 0.73 0.68 -10.99
CA CYS A 7 0.55 1.84 -10.13
C CYS A 7 -0.04 3.01 -10.92
N PRO A 8 -1.26 3.49 -10.57
CA PRO A 8 -1.91 4.58 -11.31
C PRO A 8 -1.27 5.96 -11.08
N ARG A 9 -0.32 6.08 -10.13
CA ARG A 9 0.42 7.31 -9.88
C ARG A 9 1.67 7.44 -10.75
N CYS A 10 2.52 6.40 -10.75
CA CYS A 10 3.83 6.44 -11.43
C CYS A 10 3.86 5.65 -12.75
N GLY A 11 3.02 4.62 -12.88
CA GLY A 11 3.03 3.71 -14.02
C GLY A 11 4.34 2.94 -14.22
N GLN A 12 5.20 2.85 -13.20
CA GLN A 12 6.51 2.19 -13.31
C GLN A 12 6.51 0.77 -12.74
N ASP A 13 5.74 0.53 -11.68
CA ASP A 13 5.69 -0.76 -10.98
C ASP A 13 4.24 -1.15 -10.63
N TYR A 14 4.08 -2.27 -9.94
CA TYR A 14 2.80 -2.81 -9.56
C TYR A 14 2.39 -2.39 -8.14
N VAL A 15 1.10 -2.48 -7.86
CA VAL A 15 0.55 -2.23 -6.54
C VAL A 15 0.31 -3.56 -5.85
N ARG A 16 0.77 -3.67 -4.60
CA ARG A 16 0.47 -4.81 -3.73
C ARG A 16 -0.45 -4.39 -2.59
N THR A 17 -1.19 -5.38 -2.07
CA THR A 17 -1.87 -5.19 -0.80
C THR A 17 -0.83 -5.35 0.32
N ALA A 18 -0.74 -4.36 1.18
CA ALA A 18 0.17 -4.32 2.31
C ALA A 18 -0.61 -4.20 3.62
N ARG A 19 0.04 -4.55 4.73
CA ARG A 19 -0.48 -4.38 6.09
C ARG A 19 0.51 -3.61 6.94
N LEU A 20 0.02 -2.69 7.76
CA LEU A 20 0.81 -2.11 8.85
C LEU A 20 0.98 -3.18 9.92
N VAL A 21 2.22 -3.46 10.34
CA VAL A 21 2.53 -4.47 11.36
C VAL A 21 1.92 -4.10 12.70
N GLU A 22 1.93 -2.81 13.04
CA GLU A 22 1.49 -2.31 14.34
C GLU A 22 -0.04 -2.33 14.51
N THR A 23 -0.80 -2.02 13.46
CA THR A 23 -2.27 -1.91 13.52
C THR A 23 -3.00 -3.04 12.81
N GLY A 24 -2.32 -3.80 11.95
CA GLY A 24 -2.93 -4.77 11.05
C GLY A 24 -3.75 -4.13 9.91
N GLU A 25 -3.72 -2.80 9.76
CA GLU A 25 -4.52 -2.11 8.76
C GLU A 25 -4.04 -2.43 7.35
N LEU A 26 -4.99 -2.79 6.47
CA LEU A 26 -4.74 -3.12 5.08
C LEU A 26 -4.83 -1.89 4.18
N PHE A 27 -3.86 -1.75 3.29
CA PHE A 27 -3.80 -0.68 2.32
C PHE A 27 -3.13 -1.16 1.03
N GLN A 28 -3.23 -0.35 -0.02
CA GLN A 28 -2.53 -0.57 -1.28
C GLN A 28 -1.23 0.22 -1.27
N LEU A 29 -0.13 -0.39 -1.70
CA LEU A 29 1.20 0.22 -1.73
C LEU A 29 1.87 -0.04 -3.08
N CYS A 30 2.48 1.01 -3.63
CA CYS A 30 3.46 0.90 -4.71
C CYS A 30 4.87 0.89 -4.13
N ASP A 31 5.69 -0.12 -4.47
CA ASP A 31 7.07 -0.24 -4.00
C ASP A 31 8.04 0.76 -4.67
N GLU A 32 7.70 1.30 -5.84
CA GLU A 32 8.54 2.29 -6.54
C GLU A 32 8.38 3.69 -5.94
N CYS A 33 7.16 4.24 -5.99
CA CYS A 33 6.91 5.63 -5.62
C CYS A 33 6.38 5.81 -4.19
N LEU A 34 6.23 4.71 -3.44
CA LEU A 34 5.70 4.68 -2.06
C LEU A 34 4.32 5.31 -1.91
N ALA A 35 3.54 5.35 -3.00
CA ALA A 35 2.16 5.80 -2.98
C ALA A 35 1.28 4.77 -2.28
N THR A 36 0.43 5.27 -1.40
CA THR A 36 -0.48 4.48 -0.57
C THR A 36 -1.91 5.01 -0.64
N TRP A 37 -2.87 4.10 -0.50
CA TRP A 37 -4.29 4.42 -0.35
C TRP A 37 -5.04 3.27 0.32
N PRO A 38 -6.20 3.52 0.96
CA PRO A 38 -6.97 2.47 1.63
C PRO A 38 -7.42 1.36 0.68
N LEU A 39 -7.46 0.13 1.19
CA LEU A 39 -7.96 -1.02 0.43
C LEU A 39 -9.44 -0.80 0.06
N GLY A 40 -9.76 -0.93 -1.23
CA GLY A 40 -11.13 -0.74 -1.75
C GLY A 40 -11.56 0.72 -1.94
N ALA A 41 -10.68 1.70 -1.65
CA ALA A 41 -10.94 3.08 -2.01
C ALA A 41 -10.91 3.27 -3.54
N GLU A 42 -11.75 4.20 -4.03
CA GLU A 42 -11.66 4.63 -5.43
C GLU A 42 -10.30 5.29 -5.67
N VAL A 43 -9.58 4.81 -6.68
CA VAL A 43 -8.21 5.25 -6.94
C VAL A 43 -8.23 6.47 -7.85
N VAL A 44 -8.25 7.66 -7.23
CA VAL A 44 -8.15 8.93 -7.93
C VAL A 44 -6.82 9.61 -7.61
N LYS A 45 -6.33 10.46 -8.53
CA LYS A 45 -5.02 11.14 -8.36
C LYS A 45 -4.87 11.91 -7.05
N ALA A 46 -5.98 12.33 -6.45
CA ALA A 46 -6.01 13.10 -5.20
C ALA A 46 -5.97 12.24 -3.93
N THR A 47 -6.19 10.92 -3.99
CA THR A 47 -6.25 10.05 -2.81
C THR A 47 -4.92 9.37 -2.48
N PHE A 48 -3.87 9.63 -3.27
CA PHE A 48 -2.55 9.08 -3.02
C PHE A 48 -1.83 9.84 -1.90
N THR A 49 -1.39 9.09 -0.89
CA THR A 49 -0.56 9.59 0.21
C THR A 49 0.79 8.85 0.20
N GLN A 50 1.87 9.48 0.67
CA GLN A 50 3.15 8.76 0.86
C GLN A 50 3.03 7.79 2.04
N LEU A 51 3.75 6.67 2.01
CA LEU A 51 3.78 5.72 3.12
C LEU A 51 4.07 6.39 4.48
N ASP A 52 5.02 7.32 4.53
CA ASP A 52 5.37 8.05 5.76
C ASP A 52 4.19 8.86 6.31
N ASP A 53 3.54 9.67 5.46
CA ASP A 53 2.39 10.49 5.85
C ASP A 53 1.17 9.61 6.23
N PHE A 54 1.01 8.48 5.54
CA PHE A 54 0.01 7.47 5.88
C PHE A 54 0.26 6.85 7.26
N ALA A 55 1.51 6.59 7.62
CA ALA A 55 1.89 6.12 8.95
C ALA A 55 1.69 7.21 10.02
N GLU A 56 2.13 8.44 9.74
CA GLU A 56 2.02 9.58 10.66
C GLU A 56 0.56 9.91 10.99
N THR A 57 -0.34 9.87 10.01
CA THR A 57 -1.79 10.07 10.24
C THR A 57 -2.42 8.99 11.13
N ARG A 58 -1.75 7.86 11.32
CA ARG A 58 -2.12 6.77 12.25
C ARG A 58 -1.35 6.82 13.58
N GLY A 59 -0.54 7.85 13.77
CA GLY A 59 0.31 8.00 14.96
C GLY A 59 1.48 7.02 15.00
N LEU A 60 1.89 6.48 13.85
CA LEU A 60 3.01 5.55 13.71
C LEU A 60 4.27 6.29 13.26
N PRO A 61 5.46 5.83 13.66
CA PRO A 61 6.71 6.42 13.20
C PRO A 61 7.00 6.08 11.73
N TYR A 62 7.84 6.87 11.07
CA TYR A 62 8.25 6.67 9.66
C TYR A 62 8.90 5.29 9.40
N ASN A 63 9.45 4.65 10.43
CA ASN A 63 10.03 3.31 10.36
C ASN A 63 9.03 2.20 10.74
N THR A 64 7.72 2.48 10.66
CA THR A 64 6.68 1.48 10.89
C THR A 64 6.90 0.27 9.99
N GLY A 65 6.66 -0.93 10.54
CA GLY A 65 6.75 -2.17 9.79
C GLY A 65 5.61 -2.27 8.78
N VAL A 66 5.93 -2.58 7.53
CA VAL A 66 4.96 -2.92 6.50
C VAL A 66 5.26 -4.30 5.95
N GLU A 67 4.24 -5.15 5.89
CA GLU A 67 4.35 -6.49 5.31
C GLU A 67 3.40 -6.64 4.13
N ALA A 68 3.74 -7.49 3.18
CA ALA A 68 2.80 -7.89 2.14
C ALA A 68 1.62 -8.64 2.80
N ALA A 69 0.41 -8.21 2.50
CA ALA A 69 -0.81 -8.93 2.90
C ALA A 69 -1.14 -10.09 1.92
N ASP A 70 -0.42 -10.16 0.80
CA ASP A 70 -0.40 -11.30 -0.11
C ASP A 70 0.23 -12.53 0.56
N THR A 71 -0.58 -13.27 1.30
CA THR A 71 -0.41 -14.72 1.37
C THR A 71 -1.73 -15.38 0.98
N PRO A 72 -2.06 -15.48 -0.32
CA PRO A 72 -2.81 -16.64 -0.74
C PRO A 72 -1.91 -17.84 -0.43
N GLY A 73 -2.31 -18.65 0.55
CA GLY A 73 -1.69 -19.94 0.76
C GLY A 73 -1.64 -20.69 -0.56
N LEU A 74 -0.42 -20.91 -1.08
CA LEU A 74 -0.18 -21.93 -2.06
C LEU A 74 -0.40 -23.27 -1.34
N ASN A 75 -1.60 -23.84 -1.47
CA ASN A 75 -1.84 -25.27 -1.41
C ASN A 75 -2.10 -25.74 -2.84
#